data_AF-A0A950TCS2-F1
#
_entry.id   AF-A0A950TCS2-F1
#
_cell.length_a   1.000
_cell.length_b   1.000
_cell.length_c   1.000
_cell.angle_alpha   90.00
_cell.angle_beta   90.00
_cell.angle_gamma   90.00
#
_symmetry.space_group_name_H-M   'P 1'
#
loop_
_entity.id
_entity.type
_entity.pdbx_description
1 polymer ?
#
loop_
_entity_poly.entity_id
_entity_poly.type
_entity_poly.pdbx_seq_one_letter_code
_entity_poly.pdbx_strand_id
1 'polypeptide(L)'
;MGNPSASVSGPCVKIWQMPIKPESYDQSPLTSEEIDALTIACRLGLKSKGLTGLKRATMLLMRFQQPIFEVVALRSRDLRRYRAFRCFLYEEMLRRKTTFWEWSEQEWLETLGIMQANRNKYRALSMHASLIDIAYLLGGVSDLRAESSRRNVTEMARRIFGNEVVEQEYQRIMARLIGPSGRGYSDDYNSTQPIKYCLCSLFLLNRSPYLEQLSR
;
A
#
# COMPACT_ATOMS: atom_id res chain seq x y z
N MET A 1 -8.62 45.24 36.45
CA MET A 1 -8.65 43.78 36.27
C MET A 1 -9.36 43.49 34.95
N GLY A 2 -8.60 43.29 33.88
CA GLY A 2 -9.14 43.05 32.54
C GLY A 2 -8.85 41.61 32.12
N ASN A 3 -9.89 40.86 31.79
CA ASN A 3 -9.79 39.48 31.29
C ASN A 3 -8.99 39.43 29.97
N PRO A 4 -8.03 38.50 29.83
CA PRO A 4 -7.43 38.24 28.53
C PRO A 4 -8.40 37.40 27.69
N SER A 5 -8.75 37.94 26.53
CA SER A 5 -9.51 37.26 25.48
C SER A 5 -8.80 35.96 25.08
N ALA A 6 -9.44 34.83 25.38
CA ALA A 6 -9.04 33.53 24.83
C ALA A 6 -9.26 33.56 23.30
N SER A 7 -8.16 33.52 22.56
CA SER A 7 -8.18 33.26 21.12
C SER A 7 -8.73 31.85 20.89
N VAL A 8 -9.94 31.77 20.35
CA VAL A 8 -10.53 30.51 19.88
C VAL A 8 -9.75 30.07 18.65
N SER A 9 -8.79 29.17 18.83
CA SER A 9 -8.17 28.43 17.75
C SER A 9 -9.24 27.56 17.08
N GLY A 10 -9.63 27.94 15.86
CA GLY A 10 -10.55 27.14 15.04
C GLY A 10 -10.00 25.73 14.79
N PRO A 11 -10.88 24.74 14.51
CA PRO A 11 -10.44 23.37 14.27
C PRO A 11 -9.50 23.33 13.06
N CYS A 12 -8.25 22.92 13.32
CA CYS A 12 -7.26 22.66 12.29
C CYS A 12 -7.76 21.45 11.47
N VAL A 13 -8.35 21.71 10.31
CA VAL A 13 -8.72 20.65 9.36
C VAL A 13 -7.42 20.02 8.87
N LYS A 14 -7.06 18.86 9.41
CA LYS A 14 -5.90 18.09 8.95
C LYS A 14 -6.18 17.64 7.52
N ILE A 15 -5.53 18.27 6.56
CA ILE A 15 -5.50 17.81 5.17
C ILE A 15 -4.75 16.47 5.15
N TRP A 16 -5.42 15.40 4.72
CA TRP A 16 -4.77 14.10 4.56
C TRP A 16 -3.64 14.19 3.53
N GLN A 17 -2.54 13.48 3.80
CA GLN A 17 -1.41 13.33 2.88
C GLN A 17 -1.08 11.85 2.70
N MET A 18 -0.67 11.47 1.49
CA MET A 18 -0.24 10.10 1.19
C MET A 18 0.91 9.69 2.13
N PRO A 19 0.83 8.53 2.81
CA PRO A 19 1.84 8.11 3.78
C PRO A 19 3.19 7.77 3.13
N ILE A 20 3.18 7.40 1.85
CA ILE A 20 4.36 7.07 1.06
C ILE A 20 4.36 7.91 -0.21
N LYS A 21 5.48 8.58 -0.49
CA LYS A 21 5.67 9.44 -1.66
C LYS A 21 6.72 8.80 -2.58
N PRO A 22 6.33 8.04 -3.61
CA PRO A 22 7.28 7.40 -4.53
C PRO A 22 8.36 8.33 -5.05
N GLU A 23 8.00 9.58 -5.35
CA GLU A 23 8.88 10.63 -5.85
C GLU A 23 10.02 11.02 -4.89
N SER A 24 9.96 10.63 -3.62
CA SER A 24 11.02 10.86 -2.65
C SER A 24 12.14 9.81 -2.68
N TYR A 25 11.95 8.71 -3.43
CA TYR A 25 12.92 7.62 -3.55
C TYR A 25 13.70 7.70 -4.86
N ASP A 26 14.89 7.10 -4.86
CA ASP A 26 15.67 6.90 -6.08
C ASP A 26 15.06 5.78 -6.94
N GLN A 27 14.44 6.18 -8.03
CA GLN A 27 13.78 5.32 -9.02
C GLN A 27 14.65 5.03 -10.25
N SER A 28 15.96 5.32 -10.20
CA SER A 28 16.86 5.08 -11.33
C SER A 28 16.91 3.59 -11.72
N PRO A 29 17.19 3.27 -13.00
CA PRO A 29 17.30 1.89 -13.45
C PRO A 29 18.35 1.07 -12.68
N LEU A 30 18.30 -0.26 -12.83
CA LEU A 30 19.29 -1.15 -12.21
C LEU A 30 20.69 -0.91 -12.79
N THR A 31 21.66 -0.77 -11.90
CA THR A 31 23.09 -0.81 -12.26
C THR A 31 23.58 -2.26 -12.38
N SER A 32 24.69 -2.48 -13.08
CA SER A 32 25.32 -3.79 -13.18
C SER A 32 25.69 -4.37 -11.80
N GLU A 33 26.15 -3.51 -10.89
CA GLU A 33 26.53 -3.89 -9.52
C GLU A 33 25.32 -4.34 -8.69
N GLU A 34 24.15 -3.72 -8.91
CA GLU A 34 22.91 -4.12 -8.27
C GLU A 34 22.36 -5.44 -8.83
N ILE A 35 22.53 -5.70 -10.13
CA ILE A 35 22.17 -7.00 -10.72
C ILE A 35 23.00 -8.13 -10.09
N ASP A 36 24.30 -7.90 -9.90
CA ASP A 36 25.17 -8.85 -9.20
C ASP A 36 24.74 -9.01 -7.73
N ALA A 37 24.44 -7.91 -7.05
CA ALA A 37 23.94 -7.92 -5.67
C ALA A 37 22.61 -8.68 -5.54
N LEU A 38 21.66 -8.48 -6.47
CA LEU A 38 20.39 -9.22 -6.54
C LEU A 38 20.65 -10.71 -6.73
N THR A 39 21.57 -11.08 -7.63
CA THR A 39 21.96 -12.46 -7.87
C THR A 39 22.50 -13.12 -6.61
N ILE A 40 23.39 -12.42 -5.88
CA ILE A 40 23.93 -12.88 -4.59
C ILE A 40 22.81 -13.03 -3.55
N ALA A 41 21.93 -12.02 -3.44
CA ALA A 41 20.83 -12.01 -2.47
C ALA A 41 19.81 -13.15 -2.71
N CYS A 42 19.48 -13.44 -3.98
CA CYS A 42 18.60 -14.54 -4.34
C CYS A 42 19.25 -15.91 -4.15
N ARG A 43 20.52 -16.09 -4.54
CA ARG A 43 21.24 -17.38 -4.45
C ARG A 43 21.54 -17.81 -3.02
N LEU A 44 22.05 -16.90 -2.19
CA LEU A 44 22.51 -17.25 -0.84
C LEU A 44 21.35 -17.38 0.16
N GLY A 45 20.17 -16.85 -0.18
CA GLY A 45 19.01 -16.81 0.70
C GLY A 45 19.33 -16.26 2.11
N LEU A 46 18.45 -16.55 3.08
CA LEU A 46 18.58 -16.10 4.47
C LEU A 46 19.63 -16.89 5.30
N LYS A 47 20.38 -17.81 4.69
CA LYS A 47 21.23 -18.79 5.41
C LYS A 47 22.72 -18.42 5.50
N SER A 48 23.17 -17.35 4.84
CA SER A 48 24.59 -16.97 4.85
C SER A 48 24.91 -15.97 5.97
N LYS A 49 25.23 -16.49 7.16
CA LYS A 49 25.90 -15.67 8.19
C LYS A 49 27.35 -15.43 7.75
N GLY A 50 27.75 -14.16 7.60
CA GLY A 50 29.15 -13.76 7.66
C GLY A 50 29.89 -13.52 6.34
N LEU A 51 29.27 -13.70 5.15
CA LEU A 51 29.95 -13.34 3.90
C LEU A 51 29.96 -11.82 3.71
N THR A 52 31.16 -11.23 3.62
CA THR A 52 31.40 -9.83 3.22
C THR A 52 30.61 -9.45 1.95
N GLY A 53 30.44 -10.39 1.02
CA GLY A 53 29.62 -10.21 -0.18
C GLY A 53 28.14 -9.94 0.10
N LEU A 54 27.54 -10.56 1.13
CA LEU A 54 26.14 -10.30 1.50
C LEU A 54 25.98 -8.90 2.12
N LYS A 55 26.96 -8.46 2.93
CA LYS A 55 26.95 -7.10 3.50
C LYS A 55 27.02 -6.05 2.38
N ARG A 56 27.94 -6.22 1.42
CA ARG A 56 28.04 -5.35 0.24
C ARG A 56 26.75 -5.36 -0.58
N ALA A 57 26.20 -6.53 -0.89
CA ALA A 57 24.94 -6.64 -1.62
C ALA A 57 23.78 -5.96 -0.86
N THR A 58 23.74 -6.09 0.47
CA THR A 58 22.73 -5.43 1.29
C THR A 58 22.82 -3.91 1.17
N MET A 59 24.03 -3.35 1.21
CA MET A 59 24.26 -1.91 1.06
C MET A 59 23.86 -1.39 -0.32
N LEU A 60 24.25 -2.09 -1.39
CA LEU A 60 23.90 -1.72 -2.77
C LEU A 60 22.38 -1.72 -2.99
N LEU A 61 21.66 -2.66 -2.38
CA LEU A 61 20.22 -2.79 -2.55
C LEU A 61 19.40 -1.94 -1.56
N MET A 62 20.03 -1.09 -0.73
CA MET A 62 19.34 -0.32 0.31
C MET A 62 18.24 0.58 -0.24
N ARG A 63 18.46 1.19 -1.41
CA ARG A 63 17.45 2.07 -2.05
C ARG A 63 16.14 1.35 -2.40
N PHE A 64 16.18 0.03 -2.61
CA PHE A 64 14.99 -0.79 -2.78
C PHE A 64 14.41 -1.27 -1.46
N GLN A 65 15.26 -1.51 -0.45
CA GLN A 65 14.85 -2.03 0.85
C GLN A 65 13.96 -1.07 1.62
N GLN A 66 14.36 0.20 1.65
CA GLN A 66 13.66 1.22 2.40
C GLN A 66 12.18 1.38 1.99
N PRO A 67 11.83 1.65 0.71
CA PRO A 67 10.45 1.84 0.30
C PRO A 67 9.59 0.58 0.55
N ILE A 68 10.15 -0.61 0.31
CA ILE A 68 9.47 -1.89 0.61
C ILE A 68 9.18 -2.01 2.11
N PHE A 69 10.17 -1.70 2.95
CA PHE A 69 10.02 -1.77 4.40
C PHE A 69 8.96 -0.80 4.91
N GLU A 70 8.97 0.45 4.45
CA GLU A 70 8.03 1.47 4.86
C GLU A 70 6.58 1.09 4.55
N VAL A 71 6.32 0.54 3.36
CA VAL A 71 4.98 0.04 3.03
C VAL A 71 4.59 -1.16 3.89
N VAL A 72 5.46 -2.16 4.05
CA VAL A 72 5.16 -3.35 4.87
C VAL A 72 4.90 -2.95 6.33
N ALA A 73 5.60 -1.93 6.84
CA ALA A 73 5.46 -1.42 8.20
C ALA A 73 4.06 -0.81 8.47
N LEU A 74 3.31 -0.42 7.44
CA LEU A 74 1.91 0.00 7.57
C LEU A 74 0.99 -1.16 8.02
N ARG A 75 1.39 -2.42 7.74
CA ARG A 75 0.66 -3.62 8.18
C ARG A 75 1.23 -4.21 9.46
N SER A 76 2.54 -4.32 9.53
CA SER A 76 3.22 -5.01 10.63
C SER A 76 4.70 -4.70 10.62
N ARG A 77 5.30 -4.60 11.81
CA ARG A 77 6.77 -4.53 11.97
C ARG A 77 7.44 -5.91 12.03
N ASP A 78 6.75 -6.97 11.62
CA ASP A 78 7.31 -8.33 11.57
C ASP A 78 8.37 -8.46 10.47
N LEU A 79 9.64 -8.44 10.90
CA LEU A 79 10.80 -8.57 10.04
C LEU A 79 10.84 -9.88 9.24
N ARG A 80 10.17 -10.95 9.69
CA ARG A 80 10.11 -12.21 8.94
C ARG A 80 9.27 -12.05 7.67
N ARG A 81 8.16 -11.33 7.76
CA ARG A 81 7.28 -11.02 6.61
C ARG A 81 7.99 -10.10 5.63
N TYR A 82 8.63 -9.05 6.13
CA TYR A 82 9.46 -8.15 5.31
C TYR A 82 10.53 -8.93 4.53
N ARG A 83 11.25 -9.84 5.19
CA ARG A 83 12.30 -10.66 4.54
C ARG A 83 11.76 -11.52 3.40
N ALA A 84 10.66 -12.23 3.62
CA ALA A 84 10.06 -13.09 2.59
C ALA A 84 9.60 -12.27 1.38
N PHE A 85 8.98 -11.11 1.65
CA PHE A 85 8.51 -10.20 0.62
C PHE A 85 9.66 -9.60 -0.21
N ARG A 86 10.70 -9.12 0.47
CA ARG A 86 11.92 -8.61 -0.17
C ARG A 86 12.56 -9.65 -1.09
N CYS A 87 12.70 -10.90 -0.63
CA CYS A 87 13.25 -11.97 -1.46
C CYS A 87 12.42 -12.20 -2.73
N PHE A 88 11.09 -12.22 -2.62
CA PHE A 88 10.21 -12.39 -3.77
C PHE A 88 10.36 -11.24 -4.78
N LEU A 89 10.35 -9.98 -4.34
CA LEU A 89 10.56 -8.86 -5.27
C LEU A 89 11.94 -8.87 -5.92
N TYR A 90 12.98 -9.29 -5.21
CA TYR A 90 14.32 -9.41 -5.80
C TYR A 90 14.39 -10.51 -6.86
N GLU A 91 13.72 -11.65 -6.65
CA GLU A 91 13.57 -12.68 -7.67
C GLU A 91 12.91 -12.11 -8.93
N GLU A 92 11.84 -11.33 -8.76
CA GLU A 92 11.09 -10.74 -9.87
C GLU A 92 11.85 -9.59 -10.58
N MET A 93 12.59 -8.75 -9.85
CA MET A 93 13.48 -7.72 -10.42
C MET A 93 14.61 -8.35 -11.23
N LEU A 94 15.21 -9.42 -10.71
CA LEU A 94 16.26 -10.15 -11.40
C LEU A 94 15.72 -10.85 -12.66
N ARG A 95 14.51 -11.43 -12.58
CA ARG A 95 13.84 -12.08 -13.72
C ARG A 95 13.57 -11.09 -14.86
N ARG A 96 13.05 -9.90 -14.54
CA ARG A 96 12.73 -8.85 -15.53
C ARG A 96 13.92 -7.96 -15.90
N LYS A 97 15.02 -8.02 -15.15
CA LYS A 97 16.21 -7.17 -15.28
C LYS A 97 15.89 -5.66 -15.23
N THR A 98 14.88 -5.29 -14.43
CA THR A 98 14.45 -3.91 -14.25
C THR A 98 13.99 -3.70 -12.81
N THR A 99 13.94 -2.45 -12.36
CA THR A 99 13.47 -2.15 -11.01
C THR A 99 11.95 -2.28 -10.93
N PHE A 100 11.42 -2.50 -9.71
CA PHE A 100 9.96 -2.51 -9.54
C PHE A 100 9.31 -1.14 -9.81
N TRP A 101 10.10 -0.06 -9.85
CA TRP A 101 9.64 1.28 -10.20
C TRP A 101 9.26 1.39 -11.67
N GLU A 102 9.93 0.63 -12.54
CA GLU A 102 9.74 0.64 -13.98
C GLU A 102 8.66 -0.35 -14.44
N TRP A 103 8.13 -1.18 -13.53
CA TRP A 103 7.10 -2.13 -13.86
C TRP A 103 5.80 -1.43 -14.22
N SER A 104 5.24 -1.83 -15.37
CA SER A 104 3.88 -1.48 -15.78
C SER A 104 2.84 -2.06 -14.82
N GLU A 105 1.62 -1.52 -14.88
CA GLU A 105 0.49 -2.06 -14.12
C GLU A 105 0.27 -3.55 -14.40
N GLN A 106 0.39 -3.96 -15.67
CA GLN A 106 0.27 -5.36 -16.06
C GLN A 106 1.34 -6.25 -15.41
N GLU A 107 2.60 -5.78 -15.35
CA GLU A 107 3.67 -6.53 -14.69
C GLU A 107 3.48 -6.65 -13.17
N TRP A 108 2.86 -5.65 -12.54
CA TRP A 108 2.43 -5.73 -11.14
C TRP A 108 1.32 -6.77 -10.94
N LEU A 109 0.31 -6.78 -11.81
CA LEU A 109 -0.79 -7.75 -11.76
C LEU A 109 -0.28 -9.18 -11.99
N GLU A 110 0.62 -9.39 -12.95
CA GLU A 110 1.29 -10.69 -13.14
C GLU A 110 2.05 -11.13 -11.90
N THR A 111 2.78 -10.20 -11.27
CA THR A 111 3.52 -10.47 -10.03
C THR A 111 2.61 -10.88 -8.88
N LEU A 112 1.44 -10.24 -8.76
CA LEU A 112 0.38 -10.62 -7.81
C LEU A 112 -0.13 -12.04 -8.09
N GLY A 113 -0.44 -12.35 -9.36
CA GLY A 113 -0.87 -13.69 -9.78
C GLY A 113 0.17 -14.77 -9.48
N ILE A 114 1.46 -14.52 -9.74
CA ILE A 114 2.56 -15.45 -9.43
C ILE A 114 2.62 -15.73 -7.92
N MET A 115 2.50 -14.69 -7.08
CA MET A 115 2.51 -14.87 -5.62
C MET A 115 1.32 -15.73 -5.16
N GLN A 116 0.13 -15.50 -5.73
CA GLN A 116 -1.07 -16.25 -5.41
C GLN A 116 -0.96 -17.72 -5.83
N ALA A 117 -0.47 -17.98 -7.05
CA ALA A 117 -0.22 -19.33 -7.55
C ALA A 117 0.79 -20.10 -6.68
N ASN A 118 1.80 -19.41 -6.14
CA ASN A 118 2.85 -19.99 -5.31
C ASN A 118 2.55 -19.93 -3.80
N ARG A 119 1.27 -19.99 -3.40
CA ARG A 119 0.86 -19.78 -2.00
C ARG A 119 1.56 -20.65 -0.96
N ASN A 120 1.87 -21.89 -1.34
CA ASN A 120 2.53 -22.86 -0.47
C ASN A 120 4.02 -22.53 -0.26
N LYS A 121 4.69 -21.98 -1.29
CA LYS A 121 6.11 -21.60 -1.23
C LYS A 121 6.33 -20.37 -0.35
N TYR A 122 5.44 -19.39 -0.43
CA TYR A 122 5.61 -18.09 0.23
C TYR A 122 4.72 -17.84 1.46
N ARG A 123 3.91 -18.81 1.92
CA ARG A 123 2.84 -18.55 2.92
C ARG A 123 1.95 -17.37 2.48
N ALA A 124 1.58 -17.37 1.20
CA ALA A 124 1.25 -16.15 0.46
C ALA A 124 0.01 -15.39 0.94
N LEU A 125 -0.92 -16.01 1.67
CA LEU A 125 -2.15 -15.30 2.10
C LEU A 125 -1.86 -14.02 2.89
N SER A 126 -0.85 -14.06 3.78
CA SER A 126 -0.45 -12.88 4.55
C SER A 126 0.43 -11.89 3.77
N MET A 127 1.12 -12.36 2.73
CA MET A 127 2.04 -11.57 1.91
C MET A 127 1.33 -10.88 0.74
N HIS A 128 0.28 -11.50 0.21
CA HIS A 128 -0.50 -11.00 -0.91
C HIS A 128 -1.05 -9.61 -0.62
N ALA A 129 -1.58 -9.40 0.58
CA ALA A 129 -2.12 -8.11 0.97
C ALA A 129 -1.03 -7.03 1.10
N SER A 130 0.20 -7.39 1.51
CA SER A 130 1.34 -6.46 1.48
C SER A 130 1.81 -6.17 0.05
N LEU A 131 1.73 -7.16 -0.86
CA LEU A 131 2.06 -6.97 -2.27
C LEU A 131 1.10 -6.01 -2.95
N ILE A 132 -0.21 -6.13 -2.65
CA ILE A 132 -1.24 -5.19 -3.11
C ILE A 132 -0.92 -3.77 -2.64
N ASP A 133 -0.59 -3.59 -1.36
CA ASP A 133 -0.23 -2.27 -0.83
C ASP A 133 1.00 -1.69 -1.54
N ILE A 134 1.97 -2.53 -1.92
CA ILE A 134 3.18 -2.11 -2.62
C ILE A 134 2.91 -1.76 -4.07
N ALA A 135 2.13 -2.58 -4.79
CA ALA A 135 1.69 -2.27 -6.14
C ALA A 135 0.91 -0.94 -6.18
N TYR A 136 0.09 -0.68 -5.16
CA TYR A 136 -0.65 0.56 -5.05
C TYR A 136 0.24 1.76 -4.69
N LEU A 137 1.03 1.66 -3.61
CA LEU A 137 1.78 2.80 -3.09
C LEU A 137 3.01 3.12 -3.94
N LEU A 138 3.73 2.10 -4.42
CA LEU A 138 4.98 2.27 -5.16
C LEU A 138 4.81 2.05 -6.67
N GLY A 139 3.96 1.10 -7.07
CA GLY A 139 3.74 0.72 -8.47
C GLY A 139 2.70 1.54 -9.22
N GLY A 140 1.99 2.45 -8.54
CA GLY A 140 0.95 3.28 -9.15
C GLY A 140 -0.34 2.54 -9.53
N VAL A 141 -0.48 1.25 -9.21
CA VAL A 141 -1.66 0.45 -9.55
C VAL A 141 -2.87 0.93 -8.76
N SER A 142 -3.87 1.50 -9.44
CA SER A 142 -5.09 1.99 -8.79
C SER A 142 -6.23 0.98 -8.82
N ASP A 143 -6.36 0.18 -9.89
CA ASP A 143 -7.45 -0.79 -10.02
C ASP A 143 -7.05 -2.16 -9.46
N LEU A 144 -7.31 -2.35 -8.17
CA LEU A 144 -7.01 -3.59 -7.45
C LEU A 144 -8.26 -4.46 -7.25
N ARG A 145 -9.37 -4.17 -7.93
CA ARG A 145 -10.66 -4.83 -7.66
C ARG A 145 -10.65 -6.32 -7.99
N ALA A 146 -9.89 -6.74 -9.01
CA ALA A 146 -9.74 -8.15 -9.37
C ALA A 146 -8.90 -8.93 -8.33
N GLU A 147 -7.94 -8.28 -7.69
CA GLU A 147 -6.94 -8.91 -6.83
C GLU A 147 -7.28 -8.83 -5.33
N SER A 148 -8.26 -8.00 -4.94
CA SER A 148 -8.57 -7.75 -3.53
C SER A 148 -9.99 -8.21 -3.13
N SER A 149 -10.08 -8.91 -2.00
CA SER A 149 -11.38 -9.21 -1.40
C SER A 149 -12.02 -7.93 -0.83
N ARG A 150 -13.35 -7.90 -0.70
CA ARG A 150 -14.06 -6.75 -0.12
C ARG A 150 -13.51 -6.31 1.24
N ARG A 151 -13.19 -7.28 2.10
CA ARG A 151 -12.58 -7.01 3.41
C ARG A 151 -11.19 -6.39 3.27
N ASN A 152 -10.39 -6.84 2.31
CA ASN A 152 -9.05 -6.30 2.08
C ASN A 152 -9.09 -4.85 1.60
N VAL A 153 -10.04 -4.49 0.73
CA VAL A 153 -10.22 -3.12 0.23
C VAL A 153 -10.51 -2.14 1.38
N THR A 154 -11.49 -2.45 2.23
CA THR A 154 -11.85 -1.58 3.36
C THR A 154 -10.68 -1.42 4.34
N GLU A 155 -9.98 -2.52 4.65
CA GLU A 155 -8.84 -2.49 5.56
C GLU A 155 -7.59 -1.83 4.96
N MET A 156 -7.46 -1.81 3.64
CA MET A 156 -6.40 -1.08 2.93
C MET A 156 -6.70 0.42 2.94
N ALA A 157 -7.92 0.83 2.59
CA ALA A 157 -8.35 2.22 2.64
C ALA A 157 -8.13 2.84 4.03
N ARG A 158 -8.58 2.16 5.10
CA ARG A 158 -8.35 2.62 6.49
C ARG A 158 -6.88 2.77 6.85
N ARG A 159 -6.02 1.88 6.34
CA ARG A 159 -4.58 1.89 6.63
C ARG A 159 -3.86 3.02 5.91
N ILE A 160 -4.23 3.31 4.67
CA ILE A 160 -3.60 4.33 3.83
C ILE A 160 -4.14 5.72 4.15
N PHE A 161 -5.46 5.84 4.27
CA PHE A 161 -6.13 7.12 4.48
C PHE A 161 -6.30 7.50 5.95
N GLY A 162 -6.16 6.53 6.85
CA GLY A 162 -6.48 6.69 8.27
C GLY A 162 -7.92 6.27 8.56
N ASN A 163 -8.12 5.57 9.68
CA ASN A 163 -9.43 5.06 10.05
C ASN A 163 -10.44 6.18 10.31
N GLU A 164 -10.00 7.25 10.96
CA GLU A 164 -10.83 8.40 11.30
C GLU A 164 -11.31 9.13 10.05
N VAL A 165 -10.41 9.35 9.08
CA VAL A 165 -10.73 10.05 7.82
C VAL A 165 -11.72 9.23 7.00
N VAL A 166 -11.47 7.93 6.84
CA VAL A 166 -12.38 7.03 6.11
C VAL A 166 -13.76 6.97 6.77
N GLU A 167 -13.81 6.90 8.10
CA GLU A 167 -15.07 6.84 8.82
C GLU A 167 -15.83 8.18 8.76
N GLN A 168 -15.14 9.32 8.88
CA GLN A 168 -15.75 10.64 8.72
C GLN A 168 -16.37 10.82 7.33
N GLU A 169 -15.63 10.49 6.27
CA GLU A 169 -16.13 10.60 4.90
C GLU A 169 -17.28 9.62 4.64
N TYR A 170 -17.16 8.39 5.14
CA TYR A 170 -18.25 7.42 5.10
C TYR A 170 -19.53 7.97 5.76
N GLN A 171 -19.44 8.44 7.01
CA GLN A 171 -20.61 8.98 7.74
C GLN A 171 -21.21 10.20 7.05
N ARG A 172 -20.37 11.10 6.51
CA ARG A 172 -20.81 12.27 5.75
C ARG A 172 -21.66 11.88 4.54
N ILE A 173 -21.29 10.82 3.84
CA ILE A 173 -22.00 10.31 2.66
C ILE A 173 -23.26 9.55 3.09
N MET A 174 -23.17 8.70 4.12
CA MET A 174 -24.33 7.97 4.63
C MET A 174 -25.43 8.91 5.12
N ALA A 175 -25.08 10.03 5.76
CA ALA A 175 -26.04 11.07 6.16
C ALA A 175 -26.79 11.72 4.99
N ARG A 176 -26.28 11.60 3.75
CA ARG A 176 -26.96 12.04 2.52
C ARG A 176 -27.79 10.94 1.87
N LEU A 177 -27.45 9.67 2.13
CA LEU A 177 -28.10 8.51 1.53
C LEU A 177 -29.25 7.96 2.40
N ILE A 178 -29.09 8.04 3.73
CA ILE A 178 -30.00 7.52 4.76
C ILE A 178 -30.67 8.68 5.50
N GLY A 179 -31.94 8.51 5.90
CA GLY A 179 -32.69 9.43 6.75
C GLY A 179 -33.89 10.10 6.07
N PRO A 180 -34.56 11.06 6.74
CA PRO A 180 -35.78 11.71 6.25
C PRO A 180 -35.60 12.44 4.91
N SER A 181 -34.38 12.94 4.67
CA SER A 181 -33.96 13.63 3.45
C SER A 181 -33.17 12.72 2.48
N GLY A 182 -33.03 11.44 2.82
CA GLY A 182 -32.20 10.47 2.10
C GLY A 182 -32.90 9.90 0.86
N ARG A 183 -32.14 9.17 0.03
CA ARG A 183 -32.62 8.60 -1.24
C ARG A 183 -33.17 7.16 -1.11
N GLY A 184 -33.63 6.78 0.08
CA GLY A 184 -34.33 5.50 0.30
C GLY A 184 -33.45 4.30 0.69
N TYR A 185 -32.21 4.51 1.14
CA TYR A 185 -31.40 3.44 1.72
C TYR A 185 -31.76 3.18 3.19
N SER A 186 -31.87 1.90 3.56
CA SER A 186 -32.11 1.49 4.95
C SER A 186 -30.82 1.49 5.77
N ASP A 187 -30.94 1.82 7.05
CA ASP A 187 -29.85 1.80 8.03
C ASP A 187 -29.64 0.39 8.63
N ASP A 188 -29.60 -0.61 7.76
CA ASP A 188 -29.30 -1.99 8.16
C ASP A 188 -27.89 -2.38 7.74
N TYR A 189 -27.27 -3.27 8.52
CA TYR A 189 -25.90 -3.70 8.30
C TYR A 189 -25.67 -4.29 6.91
N ASN A 190 -26.65 -4.99 6.33
CA ASN A 190 -26.49 -5.65 5.04
C ASN A 190 -26.52 -4.66 3.87
N SER A 191 -27.25 -3.54 3.99
CA SER A 191 -27.27 -2.47 2.98
C SER A 191 -26.07 -1.54 3.07
N THR A 192 -25.54 -1.33 4.27
CA THR A 192 -24.45 -0.39 4.53
C THR A 192 -23.06 -0.94 4.18
N GLN A 193 -22.82 -2.25 4.35
CA GLN A 193 -21.53 -2.88 4.01
C GLN A 193 -21.14 -2.77 2.52
N PRO A 194 -22.03 -3.03 1.55
CA PRO A 194 -21.75 -2.81 0.13
C PRO A 194 -21.40 -1.36 -0.19
N ILE A 195 -22.08 -0.39 0.46
CA ILE A 195 -21.80 1.04 0.28
C ILE A 195 -20.40 1.37 0.81
N LYS A 196 -20.07 0.89 2.01
CA LYS A 196 -18.73 1.08 2.59
C LYS A 196 -17.62 0.54 1.69
N TYR A 197 -17.82 -0.66 1.16
CA TYR A 197 -16.89 -1.25 0.19
C TYR A 197 -16.75 -0.39 -1.08
N CYS A 198 -17.88 0.08 -1.64
CA CYS A 198 -17.89 0.93 -2.82
C CYS A 198 -17.11 2.23 -2.58
N LEU A 199 -17.37 2.90 -1.46
CA LEU A 199 -16.68 4.14 -1.09
C LEU A 199 -15.17 3.93 -0.87
N CYS A 200 -14.77 2.88 -0.14
CA CYS A 200 -13.36 2.55 0.04
C CYS A 200 -12.67 2.24 -1.31
N SER A 201 -13.38 1.58 -2.23
CA SER A 201 -12.87 1.31 -3.58
C SER A 201 -12.67 2.61 -4.36
N LEU A 202 -13.64 3.54 -4.28
CA LEU A 202 -13.54 4.84 -4.93
C LEU A 202 -12.39 5.67 -4.35
N PHE A 203 -12.19 5.68 -3.04
CA PHE A 203 -11.07 6.38 -2.41
C PHE A 203 -9.72 5.86 -2.89
N LEU A 204 -9.57 4.53 -2.99
CA LEU A 204 -8.35 3.91 -3.51
C LEU A 204 -8.16 4.24 -5.00
N LEU A 205 -9.19 4.09 -5.82
CA LEU A 205 -9.12 4.46 -7.24
C LEU A 205 -8.73 5.94 -7.44
N ASN A 206 -9.27 6.82 -6.62
CA ASN A 206 -8.97 8.26 -6.64
C ASN A 206 -7.61 8.62 -6.02
N ARG A 207 -6.96 7.67 -5.34
CA ARG A 207 -5.77 7.89 -4.49
C ARG A 207 -5.95 8.99 -3.44
N SER A 208 -7.18 9.19 -2.99
CA SER A 208 -7.56 10.21 -2.02
C SER A 208 -8.84 9.84 -1.29
N PRO A 209 -8.96 10.14 0.02
CA PRO A 209 -10.18 9.87 0.77
C PRO A 209 -11.31 10.85 0.46
N TYR A 210 -11.07 11.92 -0.30
CA TYR A 210 -12.07 12.97 -0.53
C TYR A 210 -12.77 12.77 -1.88
N LEU A 211 -14.09 12.55 -1.88
CA LEU A 211 -14.87 12.37 -3.11
C LEU A 211 -14.89 13.63 -3.98
N GLU A 212 -14.72 14.82 -3.38
CA GLU A 212 -14.66 16.10 -4.08
C GLU A 212 -13.53 16.14 -5.12
N GLN A 213 -12.52 15.28 -4.96
CA GLN A 213 -11.41 15.17 -5.89
C GLN A 213 -11.68 14.19 -7.05
N LEU A 214 -12.83 13.51 -7.07
CA LEU A 214 -13.24 12.64 -8.19
C LEU A 214 -13.63 13.42 -9.46
N SER A 215 -13.75 14.75 -9.37
CA SER A 215 -14.10 15.59 -10.51
C SER A 215 -12.90 15.79 -11.45
N ARG A 216 -12.84 14.96 -12.50
CA ARG A 216 -12.17 15.28 -13.77
C ARG A 216 -13.17 15.17 -14.90
#